data_AF-A0A497S241-F1
#
_entry.id   AF-A0A497S241-F1
#
_cell.length_a   1.000
_cell.length_b   1.000
_cell.length_c   1.000
_cell.angle_alpha   90.00
_cell.angle_beta   90.00
_cell.angle_gamma   90.00
#
_symmetry.space_group_name_H-M   'P 1'
#
loop_
_entity.id
_entity.type
_entity.pdbx_description
1 polymer ?
#
loop_
_entity_poly.entity_id
_entity_poly.type
_entity_poly.pdbx_seq_one_letter_code
_entity_poly.pdbx_strand_id
1 'polypeptide(L)'
;MEIKFGHYKKGYFFTISTIILIIPLIYLVSFYSQFSQSPVDDTIARIRCDELHYLIEDLNRDMSRAVTIFGRRAAVYAIDYVVSNGTPLADYEFTCTSLCPVDCNTFFFENNGSSAAIAELVLCGTLNGNPITYMQNHTLPRWIDMMINYSKSRNFIPDIDIYDVKVVPRDAWHFSIIIYLKIRIKDRYGLCSYAERIVSVMSNTSIIGLEDPLYALNTQGPIIKHIENCAFDIDKFVPFPREGEDGIGIGGGKVILYSDIGGNKNSLCNFCNTTSADELGEYILVMDTISAWGPGECKFDCGEALLESYFNASSPKHFGGVIEYDSGVNTMTANCDVTIPWVSGTGDLGLRNGYCVKIKNLNMSVGCEIHWVMNGTCSDTINTSCYSVSDVSRYNSKCPNNIQNGPSFFDRLDGNLNLSEKYVEHATQYFNEEDIGIESFVNPFKLEYYAQYYNITLYPDATWVDYLYWQNVSGCDVYGVCEVDNISFSLTCQHSYKYGLDSECAEMLKCPNCPKYVSLTNCKFNCGFALCDVKFDLTIRNTTGDFMNLSSTPRLTIQRIVFGVTIENTVNMTRIGAGRYEYNLSNVLKSRHIRGNTTVIEDGCPIIENSTTYVRVWNLSSCP
;
A
#
# COMPACT_ATOMS: atom_id res chain seq x y z
N MET A 1 -68.88 71.59 69.25
CA MET A 1 -68.29 71.89 67.92
C MET A 1 -68.48 70.65 67.06
N GLU A 2 -69.63 70.55 66.39
CA GLU A 2 -69.96 69.46 65.47
C GLU A 2 -69.26 69.70 64.14
N ILE A 3 -68.31 68.84 63.78
CA ILE A 3 -67.69 68.87 62.45
C ILE A 3 -68.59 68.08 61.50
N LYS A 4 -69.37 68.81 60.68
CA LYS A 4 -70.20 68.24 59.61
C LYS A 4 -69.30 67.64 58.52
N PHE A 5 -69.10 66.32 58.54
CA PHE A 5 -68.64 65.53 57.38
C PHE A 5 -69.79 65.29 56.40
N GLY A 6 -70.30 66.37 55.79
CA GLY A 6 -71.29 66.32 54.72
C GLY A 6 -70.64 66.68 53.38
N HIS A 7 -70.80 65.80 52.39
CA HIS A 7 -70.50 65.96 50.95
C HIS A 7 -69.25 65.31 50.32
N TYR A 8 -68.23 64.83 51.06
CA TYR A 8 -67.07 64.17 50.42
C TYR A 8 -67.07 62.63 50.41
N LYS A 9 -68.06 61.97 51.04
CA LYS A 9 -68.10 60.50 51.19
C LYS A 9 -68.19 59.73 49.87
N LYS A 10 -68.84 60.31 48.84
CA LYS A 10 -68.96 59.67 47.52
C LYS A 10 -67.67 59.77 46.73
N GLY A 11 -66.99 60.92 46.76
CA GLY A 11 -65.71 61.13 46.09
C GLY A 11 -64.62 60.19 46.60
N TYR A 12 -64.52 60.03 47.92
CA TYR A 12 -63.54 59.14 48.56
C TYR A 12 -63.70 57.66 48.14
N PHE A 13 -64.96 57.20 48.05
CA PHE A 13 -65.27 55.83 47.59
C PHE A 13 -64.82 55.61 46.14
N PHE A 14 -65.10 56.56 45.22
CA PHE A 14 -64.67 56.44 43.84
C PHE A 14 -63.14 56.47 43.68
N THR A 15 -62.41 57.30 44.44
CA THR A 15 -60.94 57.25 44.45
C THR A 15 -60.40 55.93 44.96
N ILE A 16 -60.95 55.36 46.04
CA ILE A 16 -60.51 54.05 46.53
C ILE A 16 -60.82 52.94 45.52
N SER A 17 -62.02 52.91 44.94
CA SER A 17 -62.36 51.92 43.91
C SER A 17 -61.45 52.03 42.68
N THR A 18 -61.08 53.25 42.29
CA THR A 18 -60.15 53.48 41.18
C THR A 18 -58.73 52.99 41.54
N ILE A 19 -58.25 53.26 42.75
CA ILE A 19 -56.95 52.77 43.23
C ILE A 19 -56.94 51.24 43.29
N ILE A 20 -58.01 50.62 43.80
CA ILE A 20 -58.16 49.16 43.85
C ILE A 20 -58.17 48.52 42.45
N LEU A 21 -58.67 49.23 41.42
CA LEU A 21 -58.64 48.78 40.03
C LEU A 21 -57.30 49.00 39.34
N ILE A 22 -56.59 50.09 39.66
CA ILE A 22 -55.30 50.43 39.07
C ILE A 22 -54.18 49.52 39.60
N ILE A 23 -54.21 49.14 40.89
CA ILE A 23 -53.16 48.29 41.48
C ILE A 23 -52.99 46.96 40.73
N PRO A 24 -54.05 46.16 40.47
CA PRO A 24 -53.94 44.93 39.67
C PRO A 24 -53.44 45.19 38.24
N LEU A 25 -53.82 46.31 37.63
CA LEU A 25 -53.37 46.68 36.29
C LEU A 25 -51.86 46.94 36.26
N ILE A 26 -51.34 47.69 37.26
CA ILE A 26 -49.90 47.92 37.41
C ILE A 26 -49.16 46.61 37.65
N TYR A 27 -49.70 45.74 38.53
CA TYR A 27 -49.12 44.41 38.76
C TYR A 27 -49.11 43.56 37.49
N LEU A 28 -50.18 43.60 36.70
CA LEU A 28 -50.28 42.84 35.45
C LEU A 28 -49.31 43.35 34.38
N VAL A 29 -49.15 44.68 34.24
CA VAL A 29 -48.16 45.28 33.33
C VAL A 29 -46.74 44.95 33.79
N SER A 30 -46.46 45.05 35.09
CA SER A 30 -45.14 44.70 35.63
C SER A 30 -44.83 43.21 35.45
N PHE A 31 -45.81 42.34 35.68
CA PHE A 31 -45.69 40.90 35.47
C PHE A 31 -45.46 40.58 33.99
N TYR A 32 -46.24 41.17 33.09
CA TYR A 32 -46.07 40.97 31.64
C TYR A 32 -44.72 41.50 31.15
N SER A 33 -44.25 42.64 31.66
CA SER A 33 -42.93 43.19 31.33
C SER A 33 -41.80 42.27 31.80
N GLN A 34 -41.87 41.70 32.99
CA GLN A 34 -40.85 40.76 33.48
C GLN A 34 -40.92 39.41 32.76
N PHE A 35 -42.12 38.88 32.54
CA PHE A 35 -42.31 37.57 31.93
C PHE A 35 -42.07 37.57 30.41
N SER A 36 -42.24 38.72 29.73
CA SER A 36 -41.90 38.86 28.31
C SER A 36 -40.41 39.05 28.06
N GLN A 37 -39.65 39.56 29.04
CA GLN A 37 -38.19 39.69 28.93
C GLN A 37 -37.46 38.34 29.02
N SER A 38 -37.88 37.44 29.91
CA SER A 38 -37.20 36.14 30.12
C SER A 38 -37.08 35.27 28.84
N PRO A 39 -38.12 35.06 28.02
CA PRO A 39 -37.99 34.30 26.78
C PRO A 39 -37.09 34.97 25.73
N VAL A 40 -37.04 36.30 25.71
CA VAL A 40 -36.22 37.06 24.76
C VAL A 40 -34.75 36.98 25.15
N ASP A 41 -34.43 37.12 26.43
CA ASP A 41 -33.06 36.99 26.93
C ASP A 41 -32.55 35.54 26.76
N ASP A 42 -33.40 34.54 27.01
CA ASP A 42 -33.08 33.12 26.78
C ASP A 42 -32.86 32.81 25.30
N THR A 43 -33.64 33.41 24.40
CA THR A 43 -33.46 33.21 22.95
C THR A 43 -32.19 33.88 22.43
N ILE A 44 -31.85 35.09 22.90
CA ILE A 44 -30.59 35.75 22.56
C ILE A 44 -29.40 34.95 23.06
N ALA A 45 -29.43 34.52 24.33
CA ALA A 45 -28.37 33.69 24.89
C ALA A 45 -28.19 32.39 24.08
N ARG A 46 -29.29 31.72 23.72
CA ARG A 46 -29.26 30.51 22.90
C ARG A 46 -28.66 30.76 21.51
N ILE A 47 -29.07 31.81 20.80
CA ILE A 47 -28.51 32.15 19.48
C ILE A 47 -26.99 32.36 19.59
N ARG A 48 -26.52 33.06 20.63
CA ARG A 48 -25.10 33.33 20.84
C ARG A 48 -24.31 32.07 21.21
N CYS A 49 -24.90 31.16 22.00
CA CYS A 49 -24.35 29.84 22.26
C CYS A 49 -24.23 29.00 20.99
N ASP A 50 -25.25 29.01 20.14
CA ASP A 50 -25.26 28.27 18.88
C ASP A 50 -24.20 28.84 17.92
N GLU A 51 -24.08 30.18 17.79
CA GLU A 51 -23.02 30.83 17.02
C GLU A 51 -21.62 30.45 17.52
N LEU A 52 -21.41 30.40 18.84
CA LEU A 52 -20.15 29.98 19.44
C LEU A 52 -19.85 28.50 19.12
N HIS A 53 -20.84 27.63 19.24
CA HIS A 53 -20.70 26.21 18.91
C HIS A 53 -20.28 26.01 17.45
N TYR A 54 -20.97 26.65 16.51
CA TYR A 54 -20.60 26.57 15.08
C TYR A 54 -19.23 27.15 14.80
N LEU A 55 -18.84 28.24 15.47
CA LEU A 55 -17.50 28.81 15.35
C LEU A 55 -16.40 27.80 15.74
N ILE A 56 -16.63 27.01 16.79
CA ILE A 56 -15.68 25.99 17.26
C ILE A 56 -15.60 24.80 16.29
N GLU A 57 -16.75 24.33 15.81
CA GLU A 57 -16.80 23.26 14.81
C GLU A 57 -16.10 23.68 13.50
N ASP A 58 -16.34 24.91 13.04
CA ASP A 58 -15.66 25.46 11.86
C ASP A 58 -14.15 25.60 12.10
N LEU A 59 -13.75 26.07 13.28
CA LEU A 59 -12.34 26.16 13.68
C LEU A 59 -11.65 24.80 13.63
N ASN A 60 -12.26 23.76 14.21
CA ASN A 60 -11.69 22.41 14.22
C ASN A 60 -11.56 21.85 12.81
N ARG A 61 -12.58 22.02 11.97
CA ARG A 61 -12.58 21.55 10.58
C ARG A 61 -11.54 22.28 9.72
N ASP A 62 -11.45 23.60 9.85
CA ASP A 62 -10.50 24.40 9.08
C ASP A 62 -9.07 24.20 9.55
N MET A 63 -8.85 23.97 10.85
CA MET A 63 -7.55 23.60 11.38
C MET A 63 -7.06 22.27 10.82
N SER A 64 -7.91 21.23 10.77
CA SER A 64 -7.51 19.93 10.19
C SER A 64 -7.08 20.07 8.72
N ARG A 65 -7.80 20.89 7.94
CA ARG A 65 -7.43 21.21 6.55
C ARG A 65 -6.11 21.98 6.47
N ALA A 66 -5.94 23.00 7.32
CA ALA A 66 -4.75 23.83 7.35
C ALA A 66 -3.50 23.00 7.68
N VAL A 67 -3.57 22.16 8.72
CA VAL A 67 -2.47 21.27 9.12
C VAL A 67 -2.11 20.28 8.00
N THR A 68 -3.08 19.79 7.23
CA THR A 68 -2.80 18.94 6.07
C THR A 68 -2.01 19.68 4.98
N ILE A 69 -2.36 20.95 4.70
CA ILE A 69 -1.66 21.80 3.74
C ILE A 69 -0.23 22.10 4.22
N PHE A 70 -0.08 22.47 5.50
CA PHE A 70 1.22 22.78 6.10
C PHE A 70 2.10 21.54 6.14
N GLY A 71 1.55 20.39 6.51
CA GLY A 71 2.28 19.12 6.51
C GLY A 71 2.81 18.77 5.14
N ARG A 72 1.99 18.86 4.09
CA ARG A 72 2.46 18.54 2.72
C ARG A 72 3.57 19.50 2.28
N ARG A 73 3.45 20.80 2.57
CA ARG A 73 4.50 21.77 2.26
C ARG A 73 5.78 21.52 3.05
N ALA A 74 5.66 21.25 4.35
CA ALA A 74 6.79 20.91 5.20
C ALA A 74 7.52 19.66 4.71
N ALA A 75 6.81 18.62 4.28
CA ALA A 75 7.41 17.44 3.67
C ALA A 75 8.20 17.79 2.39
N VAL A 76 7.65 18.63 1.51
CA VAL A 76 8.36 19.11 0.30
C VAL A 76 9.65 19.86 0.68
N TYR A 77 9.64 20.71 1.70
CA TYR A 77 10.86 21.42 2.13
C TYR A 77 11.86 20.55 2.87
N ALA A 78 11.39 19.55 3.61
CA ALA A 78 12.27 18.54 4.19
C ALA A 78 13.00 17.77 3.08
N ILE A 79 12.29 17.39 2.01
CA ILE A 79 12.90 16.76 0.82
C ILE A 79 13.89 17.73 0.15
N ASP A 80 13.47 18.97 -0.13
CA ASP A 80 14.33 19.98 -0.78
C ASP A 80 15.63 20.22 -0.01
N TYR A 81 15.57 20.24 1.32
CA TYR A 81 16.76 20.33 2.17
C TYR A 81 17.68 19.12 2.01
N VAL A 82 17.13 17.91 2.04
CA VAL A 82 17.88 16.66 1.87
C VAL A 82 18.53 16.60 0.49
N VAL A 83 17.79 16.95 -0.56
CA VAL A 83 18.25 16.98 -1.96
C VAL A 83 19.35 18.03 -2.15
N SER A 84 19.12 19.25 -1.67
CA SER A 84 20.02 20.40 -1.91
C SER A 84 21.33 20.29 -1.13
N ASN A 85 21.29 19.75 0.09
CA ASN A 85 22.48 19.63 0.93
C ASN A 85 23.17 18.28 0.82
N GLY A 86 22.48 17.25 0.30
CA GLY A 86 22.98 15.88 0.26
C GLY A 86 23.15 15.26 1.64
N THR A 87 22.49 15.79 2.67
CA THR A 87 22.59 15.33 4.06
C THR A 87 21.24 14.85 4.57
N PRO A 88 21.18 13.67 5.21
CA PRO A 88 19.94 13.18 5.81
C PRO A 88 19.51 14.01 7.03
N LEU A 89 18.27 13.81 7.47
CA LEU A 89 17.68 14.48 8.63
C LEU A 89 17.80 13.71 9.95
N ALA A 90 18.45 12.54 10.01
CA ALA A 90 18.48 11.66 11.19
C ALA A 90 18.82 12.39 12.52
N ASP A 91 19.82 13.26 12.47
CA ASP A 91 20.32 14.00 13.65
C ASP A 91 19.67 15.38 13.82
N TYR A 92 18.61 15.68 13.08
CA TYR A 92 17.95 16.98 13.13
C TYR A 92 17.24 17.19 14.48
N GLU A 93 17.51 18.30 15.14
CA GLU A 93 16.85 18.71 16.38
C GLU A 93 15.96 19.94 16.14
N PHE A 94 14.79 19.96 16.80
CA PHE A 94 13.84 21.06 16.68
C PHE A 94 14.45 22.37 17.20
N THR A 95 14.56 23.38 16.33
CA THR A 95 15.08 24.70 16.71
C THR A 95 13.94 25.67 16.96
N CYS A 96 13.63 25.95 18.24
CA CYS A 96 12.62 26.93 18.60
C CYS A 96 13.15 28.37 18.38
N THR A 97 12.39 29.17 17.63
CA THR A 97 12.69 30.59 17.34
C THR A 97 11.54 31.49 17.73
N SER A 98 11.75 32.81 17.73
CA SER A 98 10.68 33.80 17.95
C SER A 98 9.60 33.81 16.86
N LEU A 99 9.79 33.08 15.76
CA LEU A 99 8.78 32.89 14.71
C LEU A 99 7.79 31.78 15.07
N CYS A 100 8.12 30.92 16.04
CA CYS A 100 7.23 29.87 16.51
C CYS A 100 6.08 30.46 17.35
N PRO A 101 4.85 29.92 17.26
CA PRO A 101 3.68 30.39 18.00
C PRO A 101 3.62 29.82 19.43
N VAL A 102 4.77 29.41 19.97
CA VAL A 102 4.91 28.73 21.26
C VAL A 102 5.94 29.45 22.11
N ASP A 103 5.83 29.35 23.42
CA ASP A 103 6.86 29.87 24.32
C ASP A 103 8.05 28.90 24.33
N CYS A 104 9.14 29.28 23.66
CA CYS A 104 10.36 28.49 23.55
C CYS A 104 11.04 28.16 24.90
N ASN A 105 10.67 28.83 26.00
CA ASN A 105 11.19 28.49 27.33
C ASN A 105 10.49 27.27 27.94
N THR A 106 9.27 26.96 27.48
CA THR A 106 8.42 25.92 28.07
C THR A 106 8.04 24.83 27.08
N PHE A 107 8.03 25.14 25.79
CA PHE A 107 7.74 24.18 24.74
C PHE A 107 8.97 23.31 24.46
N PHE A 108 8.77 21.99 24.50
CA PHE A 108 9.80 21.00 24.20
C PHE A 108 9.24 19.99 23.20
N PHE A 109 9.95 19.80 22.08
CA PHE A 109 9.64 18.76 21.11
C PHE A 109 10.55 17.56 21.35
N GLU A 110 9.96 16.43 21.71
CA GLU A 110 10.67 15.26 22.23
C GLU A 110 11.43 14.46 21.17
N ASN A 111 10.96 14.48 19.92
CA ASN A 111 11.54 13.67 18.86
C ASN A 111 12.65 14.40 18.12
N ASN A 112 13.59 13.64 17.54
CA ASN A 112 14.58 14.12 16.58
C ASN A 112 14.24 13.62 15.15
N GLY A 113 15.10 13.93 14.19
CA GLY A 113 14.99 13.41 12.84
C GLY A 113 14.12 14.28 11.92
N SER A 114 13.66 13.67 10.86
CA SER A 114 12.64 14.22 9.95
C SER A 114 11.35 14.65 10.65
N SER A 115 10.92 13.96 11.70
CA SER A 115 9.77 14.41 12.53
C SER A 115 10.01 15.80 13.15
N ALA A 116 11.22 16.08 13.61
CA ALA A 116 11.58 17.38 14.20
C ALA A 116 11.67 18.48 13.15
N ALA A 117 12.27 18.18 11.99
CA ALA A 117 12.34 19.11 10.87
C ALA A 117 10.94 19.51 10.36
N ILE A 118 10.05 18.53 10.18
CA ILE A 118 8.66 18.78 9.77
C ILE A 118 7.91 19.59 10.85
N ALA A 119 8.13 19.30 12.14
CA ALA A 119 7.51 20.06 13.22
C ALA A 119 7.96 21.53 13.22
N GLU A 120 9.26 21.80 13.03
CA GLU A 120 9.79 23.16 12.94
C GLU A 120 9.22 23.92 11.75
N LEU A 121 9.17 23.28 10.58
CA LEU A 121 8.59 23.86 9.37
C LEU A 121 7.12 24.21 9.57
N VAL A 122 6.32 23.33 10.18
CA VAL A 122 4.88 23.54 10.39
C VAL A 122 4.62 24.63 11.44
N LEU A 123 5.36 24.61 12.55
CA LEU A 123 5.17 25.56 13.65
C LEU A 123 5.77 26.92 13.33
N CYS A 124 7.03 26.95 12.95
CA CYS A 124 7.84 28.17 12.90
C CYS A 124 8.01 28.70 11.47
N GLY A 125 7.80 27.86 10.45
CA GLY A 125 8.15 28.20 9.07
C GLY A 125 9.66 28.35 8.86
N THR A 126 10.45 27.75 9.74
CA THR A 126 11.92 27.78 9.71
C THR A 126 12.47 26.37 9.53
N LEU A 127 13.74 26.31 9.10
CA LEU A 127 14.56 25.11 9.13
C LEU A 127 15.96 25.52 9.59
N ASN A 128 16.50 24.84 10.60
CA ASN A 128 17.69 25.25 11.36
C ASN A 128 17.56 26.68 11.91
N GLY A 129 16.36 27.08 12.30
CA GLY A 129 16.02 28.44 12.74
C GLY A 129 16.02 29.51 11.64
N ASN A 130 16.32 29.16 10.39
CA ASN A 130 16.30 30.08 9.26
C ASN A 130 14.93 30.06 8.56
N PRO A 131 14.33 31.22 8.25
CA PRO A 131 13.01 31.28 7.63
C PRO A 131 13.03 30.73 6.20
N ILE A 132 12.09 29.84 5.88
CA ILE A 132 11.90 29.30 4.53
C ILE A 132 10.91 30.17 3.77
N THR A 133 11.37 30.78 2.67
CA THR A 133 10.60 31.77 1.89
C THR A 133 9.21 31.31 1.51
N TYR A 134 9.04 30.05 1.12
CA TYR A 134 7.77 29.51 0.66
C TYR A 134 6.85 28.98 1.77
N MET A 135 7.38 28.87 3.00
CA MET A 135 6.55 28.67 4.20
C MET A 135 5.99 30.00 4.72
N GLN A 136 6.52 31.15 4.29
CA GLN A 136 5.99 32.46 4.66
C GLN A 136 4.49 32.55 4.32
N ASN A 137 3.69 32.99 5.27
CA ASN A 137 2.22 33.05 5.20
C ASN A 137 1.49 31.70 5.10
N HIS A 138 2.21 30.59 5.20
CA HIS A 138 1.66 29.22 5.18
C HIS A 138 2.07 28.45 6.44
N THR A 139 2.05 29.13 7.58
CA THR A 139 2.37 28.57 8.88
C THR A 139 1.15 28.57 9.80
N LEU A 140 1.20 27.73 10.82
CA LEU A 140 0.20 27.65 11.87
C LEU A 140 -0.08 28.98 12.60
N PRO A 141 0.93 29.79 13.01
CA PRO A 141 0.69 31.09 13.62
C PRO A 141 -0.21 31.99 12.78
N ARG A 142 0.08 32.07 11.47
CA ARG A 142 -0.68 32.94 10.56
C ARG A 142 -2.14 32.52 10.49
N TRP A 143 -2.40 31.21 10.50
CA TRP A 143 -3.75 30.67 10.49
C TRP A 143 -4.48 30.94 11.80
N ILE A 144 -3.82 30.76 12.95
CA ILE A 144 -4.37 31.08 14.27
C ILE A 144 -4.71 32.58 14.36
N ASP A 145 -3.85 33.47 13.88
CA ASP A 145 -4.12 34.90 13.83
C ASP A 145 -5.37 35.23 13.00
N MET A 146 -5.55 34.57 11.85
CA MET A 146 -6.73 34.75 11.01
C MET A 146 -8.00 34.31 11.76
N MET A 147 -7.96 33.17 12.45
CA MET A 147 -9.07 32.69 13.26
C MET A 147 -9.38 33.63 14.42
N ILE A 148 -8.36 34.09 15.15
CA ILE A 148 -8.51 35.05 16.25
C ILE A 148 -9.19 36.33 15.77
N ASN A 149 -8.76 36.87 14.62
CA ASN A 149 -9.34 38.07 14.04
C ASN A 149 -10.79 37.84 13.58
N TYR A 150 -11.09 36.67 12.99
CA TYR A 150 -12.45 36.30 12.62
C TYR A 150 -13.37 36.19 13.84
N SER A 151 -12.96 35.50 14.90
CA SER A 151 -13.72 35.39 16.15
C SER A 151 -13.96 36.76 16.81
N LYS A 152 -12.95 37.64 16.83
CA LYS A 152 -13.09 39.02 17.34
C LYS A 152 -14.13 39.82 16.55
N SER A 153 -14.21 39.66 15.23
CA SER A 153 -15.21 40.33 14.38
C SER A 153 -16.65 39.92 14.71
N ARG A 154 -16.83 38.74 15.33
CA ARG A 154 -18.14 38.21 15.79
C ARG A 154 -18.45 38.52 17.26
N ASN A 155 -17.66 39.38 17.90
CA ASN A 155 -17.71 39.70 19.33
C ASN A 155 -17.42 38.52 20.25
N PHE A 156 -16.54 37.61 19.83
CA PHE A 156 -15.94 36.60 20.71
C PHE A 156 -14.52 37.02 21.12
N ILE A 157 -14.09 36.57 22.29
CA ILE A 157 -12.76 36.75 22.85
C ILE A 157 -12.07 35.39 22.80
N PRO A 158 -11.34 35.07 21.71
CA PRO A 158 -10.61 33.82 21.57
C PRO A 158 -9.26 33.90 22.31
N ASP A 159 -8.86 32.76 22.86
CA ASP A 159 -7.60 32.50 23.55
C ASP A 159 -7.23 31.06 23.17
N ILE A 160 -6.31 30.94 22.20
CA ILE A 160 -5.94 29.69 21.55
C ILE A 160 -4.43 29.53 21.71
N ASP A 161 -4.03 28.55 22.52
CA ASP A 161 -2.62 28.24 22.76
C ASP A 161 -2.28 26.87 22.18
N ILE A 162 -1.10 26.70 21.59
CA ILE A 162 -0.58 25.38 21.19
C ILE A 162 0.09 24.74 22.40
N TYR A 163 -0.41 23.57 22.78
CA TYR A 163 0.10 22.80 23.92
C TYR A 163 1.20 21.83 23.51
N ASP A 164 1.00 21.07 22.43
CA ASP A 164 1.94 20.05 21.96
C ASP A 164 1.72 19.79 20.46
N VAL A 165 2.75 19.30 19.78
CA VAL A 165 2.69 18.85 18.38
C VAL A 165 3.42 17.52 18.24
N LYS A 166 2.79 16.56 17.56
CA LYS A 166 3.40 15.29 17.18
C LYS A 166 3.38 15.14 15.66
N VAL A 167 4.47 14.60 15.11
CA VAL A 167 4.59 14.26 13.69
C VAL A 167 4.94 12.78 13.61
N VAL A 168 4.00 11.98 13.12
CA VAL A 168 4.08 10.52 13.18
C VAL A 168 3.66 9.89 11.85
N PRO A 169 4.28 8.76 11.44
CA PRO A 169 3.76 7.95 10.34
C PRO A 169 2.35 7.44 10.68
N ARG A 170 1.51 7.31 9.65
CA ARG A 170 0.16 6.76 9.80
C ARG A 170 0.03 5.40 9.14
N ASP A 171 0.46 5.34 7.88
CA ASP A 171 0.50 4.16 7.03
C ASP A 171 1.63 4.36 6.00
N ALA A 172 1.84 3.41 5.11
CA ALA A 172 2.86 3.49 4.05
C ALA A 172 2.75 4.73 3.14
N TRP A 173 1.58 5.35 3.03
CA TRP A 173 1.28 6.41 2.07
C TRP A 173 0.94 7.76 2.72
N HIS A 174 0.84 7.80 4.04
CA HIS A 174 0.42 8.97 4.79
C HIS A 174 1.18 9.13 6.10
N PHE A 175 1.32 10.39 6.51
CA PHE A 175 1.71 10.75 7.86
C PHE A 175 0.70 11.71 8.48
N SER A 176 0.66 11.73 9.80
CA SER A 176 -0.24 12.59 10.57
C SER A 176 0.55 13.60 11.37
N ILE A 177 0.08 14.84 11.37
CA ILE A 177 0.48 15.86 12.33
C ILE A 177 -0.67 16.02 13.31
N ILE A 178 -0.38 15.84 14.59
CA ILE A 178 -1.34 15.93 15.69
C ILE A 178 -0.98 17.16 16.50
N ILE A 179 -1.88 18.16 16.52
CA ILE A 179 -1.70 19.39 17.27
C ILE A 179 -2.68 19.40 18.43
N TYR A 180 -2.15 19.56 19.64
CA TYR A 180 -2.93 19.72 20.85
C TYR A 180 -3.07 21.21 21.14
N LEU A 181 -4.32 21.70 21.16
CA LEU A 181 -4.66 23.10 21.35
C LEU A 181 -5.41 23.29 22.66
N LYS A 182 -5.13 24.37 23.38
CA LYS A 182 -5.95 24.84 24.49
C LYS A 182 -6.83 25.98 24.00
N ILE A 183 -8.13 25.71 23.85
CA ILE A 183 -9.09 26.65 23.25
C ILE A 183 -10.03 27.18 24.33
N ARG A 184 -9.97 28.50 24.53
CA ARG A 184 -10.86 29.26 25.41
C ARG A 184 -11.50 30.38 24.62
N ILE A 185 -12.80 30.30 24.39
CA ILE A 185 -13.52 31.33 23.64
C ILE A 185 -14.69 31.81 24.50
N LYS A 186 -14.74 33.11 24.76
CA LYS A 186 -15.82 33.73 25.55
C LYS A 186 -16.60 34.69 24.68
N ASP A 187 -17.92 34.70 24.82
CA ASP A 187 -18.73 35.79 24.31
C ASP A 187 -18.38 37.09 25.06
N ARG A 188 -18.31 38.21 24.32
CA ARG A 188 -17.96 39.51 24.90
C ARG A 188 -18.94 39.97 25.98
N TYR A 189 -20.19 39.53 25.93
CA TYR A 189 -21.23 39.87 26.90
C TYR A 189 -21.31 38.86 28.05
N GLY A 190 -20.47 37.81 28.04
CA GLY A 190 -20.43 36.79 29.09
C GLY A 190 -21.63 35.85 29.10
N LEU A 191 -22.42 35.82 28.03
CA LEU A 191 -23.61 34.96 27.91
C LEU A 191 -23.22 33.49 27.78
N CYS A 192 -22.11 33.22 27.09
CA CYS A 192 -21.62 31.87 26.87
C CYS A 192 -20.09 31.84 26.81
N SER A 193 -19.54 30.68 27.16
CA SER A 193 -18.11 30.42 27.07
C SER A 193 -17.87 28.97 26.74
N TYR A 194 -16.88 28.76 25.88
CA TYR A 194 -16.30 27.47 25.63
C TYR A 194 -14.90 27.45 26.21
N ALA A 195 -14.62 26.44 27.02
CA ALA A 195 -13.33 26.27 27.65
C ALA A 195 -13.03 24.77 27.67
N GLU A 196 -12.40 24.30 26.60
CA GLU A 196 -11.82 22.97 26.60
C GLU A 196 -10.37 23.04 27.08
N ARG A 197 -9.97 22.00 27.83
CA ARG A 197 -8.61 21.94 28.37
C ARG A 197 -7.60 21.64 27.27
N ILE A 198 -7.89 20.66 26.40
CA ILE A 198 -7.02 20.25 25.30
C ILE A 198 -7.90 19.65 24.18
N VAL A 199 -7.85 20.23 22.98
CA VAL A 199 -8.48 19.74 21.74
C VAL A 199 -7.37 19.21 20.83
N SER A 200 -7.54 18.02 20.26
CA SER A 200 -6.61 17.49 19.26
C SER A 200 -7.11 17.73 17.84
N VAL A 201 -6.24 18.30 17.00
CA VAL A 201 -6.45 18.44 15.56
C VAL A 201 -5.45 17.52 14.87
N MET A 202 -5.96 16.67 13.98
CA MET A 202 -5.15 15.72 13.23
C MET A 202 -5.23 16.01 11.73
N SER A 203 -4.10 15.91 11.04
CA SER A 203 -4.03 15.86 9.57
C SER A 203 -3.85 14.45 9.04
N ASN A 204 -4.24 14.23 7.79
CA ASN A 204 -3.88 13.04 7.03
C ASN A 204 -3.16 13.45 5.76
N THR A 205 -1.82 13.54 5.82
CA THR A 205 -1.01 14.10 4.74
C THR A 205 -0.46 12.98 3.87
N SER A 206 -0.84 12.94 2.60
CA SER A 206 -0.32 11.95 1.64
C SER A 206 1.08 12.30 1.15
N ILE A 207 1.94 11.29 1.05
CA ILE A 207 3.28 11.37 0.44
C ILE A 207 3.28 11.05 -1.06
N ILE A 208 2.14 10.63 -1.62
CA ILE A 208 2.04 10.30 -3.05
C ILE A 208 2.31 11.56 -3.89
N GLY A 209 3.14 11.38 -4.92
CA GLY A 209 3.65 12.42 -5.81
C GLY A 209 4.77 13.26 -5.21
N LEU A 210 5.21 13.00 -3.97
CA LEU A 210 6.44 13.60 -3.45
C LEU A 210 7.66 12.89 -4.05
N GLU A 211 8.78 13.60 -4.10
CA GLU A 211 10.07 13.01 -4.47
C GLU A 211 10.57 12.08 -3.37
N ASP A 212 11.21 10.98 -3.77
CA ASP A 212 11.81 9.99 -2.88
C ASP A 212 13.21 10.43 -2.42
N PRO A 213 13.38 10.80 -1.13
CA PRO A 213 14.67 11.28 -0.62
C PRO A 213 15.79 10.25 -0.78
N LEU A 214 15.45 8.96 -0.81
CA LEU A 214 16.42 7.89 -0.87
C LEU A 214 17.24 7.93 -2.17
N TYR A 215 16.58 8.22 -3.30
CA TYR A 215 17.26 8.34 -4.59
C TYR A 215 18.14 9.58 -4.63
N ALA A 216 17.63 10.72 -4.13
CA ALA A 216 18.40 11.94 -4.09
C ALA A 216 19.67 11.79 -3.23
N LEU A 217 19.56 11.18 -2.05
CA LEU A 217 20.71 10.93 -1.16
C LEU A 217 21.75 10.00 -1.79
N ASN A 218 21.32 8.88 -2.38
CA ASN A 218 22.25 7.88 -2.92
C ASN A 218 22.85 8.29 -4.28
N THR A 219 22.22 9.22 -5.01
CA THR A 219 22.72 9.71 -6.30
C THR A 219 23.35 11.10 -6.23
N GLN A 220 23.27 11.78 -5.08
CA GLN A 220 23.66 13.18 -4.86
C GLN A 220 22.77 14.19 -5.63
N GLY A 221 21.52 13.81 -5.92
CA GLY A 221 20.50 14.67 -6.53
C GLY A 221 20.23 14.62 -8.06
N PRO A 222 21.05 14.04 -8.96
CA PRO A 222 20.76 14.01 -10.39
C PRO A 222 19.51 13.21 -10.77
N ILE A 223 19.14 12.23 -9.94
CA ILE A 223 18.02 11.34 -10.24
C ILE A 223 16.87 11.63 -9.28
N ILE A 224 15.81 12.17 -9.87
CA ILE A 224 14.52 12.40 -9.23
C ILE A 224 13.61 11.20 -9.52
N LYS A 225 12.95 10.71 -8.47
CA LYS A 225 11.90 9.69 -8.54
C LYS A 225 10.74 10.11 -7.65
N HIS A 226 9.50 9.98 -8.14
CA HIS A 226 8.31 10.33 -7.39
C HIS A 226 7.65 9.08 -6.81
N ILE A 227 7.10 9.21 -5.61
CA ILE A 227 6.39 8.13 -4.92
C ILE A 227 5.02 7.94 -5.56
N GLU A 228 4.81 6.79 -6.20
CA GLU A 228 3.56 6.41 -6.83
C GLU A 228 3.08 5.07 -6.27
N ASN A 229 1.87 5.03 -5.70
CA ASN A 229 1.28 3.77 -5.24
C ASN A 229 0.66 3.04 -6.44
N CYS A 230 1.29 1.95 -6.86
CA CYS A 230 0.76 1.05 -7.88
C CYS A 230 1.25 -0.39 -7.67
N ALA A 231 0.58 -1.34 -8.31
CA ALA A 231 1.04 -2.71 -8.37
C ALA A 231 2.13 -2.82 -9.45
N PHE A 232 3.17 -3.61 -9.18
CA PHE A 232 4.13 -3.98 -10.21
C PHE A 232 3.42 -4.86 -11.25
N ASP A 233 3.38 -4.36 -12.49
CA ASP A 233 2.86 -5.11 -13.62
C ASP A 233 4.01 -5.91 -14.24
N ILE A 234 4.32 -7.04 -13.61
CA ILE A 234 5.24 -8.02 -14.17
C ILE A 234 4.34 -9.13 -14.70
N ASP A 235 4.20 -9.16 -16.03
CA ASP A 235 3.28 -10.02 -16.74
C ASP A 235 3.33 -11.45 -16.20
N LYS A 236 2.15 -12.00 -15.92
CA LYS A 236 2.03 -13.34 -15.33
C LYS A 236 2.38 -14.38 -16.38
N PHE A 237 3.45 -15.11 -16.09
CA PHE A 237 3.90 -16.30 -16.82
C PHE A 237 2.73 -17.22 -17.18
N VAL A 238 2.70 -17.69 -18.43
CA VAL A 238 1.71 -18.67 -18.89
C VAL A 238 2.31 -20.07 -18.77
N PRO A 239 1.96 -20.85 -17.72
CA PRO A 239 2.27 -22.27 -17.73
C PRO A 239 1.56 -22.94 -18.90
N PHE A 240 2.30 -23.75 -19.66
CA PHE A 240 1.73 -24.72 -20.60
C PHE A 240 1.95 -26.11 -20.03
N PRO A 241 1.13 -26.55 -19.05
CA PRO A 241 1.27 -27.89 -18.52
C PRO A 241 0.91 -28.89 -19.61
N ARG A 242 1.87 -29.75 -19.95
CA ARG A 242 1.65 -30.86 -20.87
C ARG A 242 2.24 -32.13 -20.31
N GLU A 243 1.52 -33.23 -20.50
CA GLU A 243 2.03 -34.59 -20.32
C GLU A 243 2.67 -35.00 -21.66
N GLY A 244 4.00 -35.05 -21.76
CA GLY A 244 4.70 -35.32 -23.01
C GLY A 244 6.21 -35.50 -22.85
N GLU A 245 6.86 -36.02 -23.90
CA GLU A 245 8.33 -35.98 -23.99
C GLU A 245 8.73 -34.52 -24.19
N ASP A 246 9.44 -33.97 -23.21
CA ASP A 246 9.98 -32.62 -23.23
C ASP A 246 11.39 -32.66 -22.65
N GLY A 247 12.25 -31.71 -23.05
CA GLY A 247 13.64 -31.67 -22.60
C GLY A 247 13.75 -31.37 -21.11
N ILE A 248 14.85 -31.71 -20.46
CA ILE A 248 15.14 -31.28 -19.09
C ILE A 248 16.08 -30.08 -19.14
N GLY A 249 15.80 -29.06 -18.32
CA GLY A 249 16.72 -27.94 -18.13
C GLY A 249 16.03 -26.58 -18.12
N ILE A 250 16.84 -25.55 -17.95
CA ILE A 250 16.42 -24.15 -17.91
C ILE A 250 17.22 -23.41 -18.98
N GLY A 251 16.53 -22.73 -19.88
CA GLY A 251 17.13 -21.99 -20.98
C GLY A 251 16.30 -20.77 -21.30
N GLY A 252 16.93 -19.65 -21.61
CA GLY A 252 16.22 -18.40 -21.90
C GLY A 252 16.92 -17.60 -22.97
N GLY A 253 16.19 -16.69 -23.61
CA GLY A 253 16.72 -15.90 -24.70
C GLY A 253 15.66 -15.15 -25.49
N LYS A 254 16.11 -14.43 -26.50
CA LYS A 254 15.27 -13.76 -27.49
C LYS A 254 14.68 -14.80 -28.43
N VAL A 255 13.40 -14.68 -28.75
CA VAL A 255 12.72 -15.52 -29.71
C VAL A 255 13.26 -15.22 -31.09
N ILE A 256 13.61 -16.27 -31.83
CA ILE A 256 13.81 -16.23 -33.28
C ILE A 256 12.86 -17.24 -33.92
N LEU A 257 12.02 -16.77 -34.85
CA LEU A 257 11.08 -17.65 -35.55
C LEU A 257 11.80 -18.40 -36.66
N TYR A 258 11.54 -19.69 -36.79
CA TYR A 258 12.10 -20.51 -37.87
C TYR A 258 11.69 -19.98 -39.25
N SER A 259 10.46 -19.49 -39.39
CA SER A 259 9.97 -18.82 -40.61
C SER A 259 10.78 -17.56 -40.96
N ASP A 260 11.17 -16.75 -39.97
CA ASP A 260 11.95 -15.51 -40.15
C ASP A 260 13.40 -15.80 -40.58
N ILE A 261 13.95 -16.95 -40.16
CA ILE A 261 15.26 -17.42 -40.66
C ILE A 261 15.14 -17.93 -42.12
N GLY A 262 13.93 -18.16 -42.62
CA GLY A 262 13.65 -18.61 -43.99
C GLY A 262 12.84 -19.91 -44.08
N GLY A 263 12.49 -20.52 -42.93
CA GLY A 263 11.60 -21.68 -42.86
C GLY A 263 12.18 -22.97 -43.47
N ASN A 264 13.49 -23.05 -43.63
CA ASN A 264 14.16 -24.22 -44.20
C ASN A 264 15.55 -24.47 -43.58
N LYS A 265 16.01 -25.72 -43.62
CA LYS A 265 17.25 -26.19 -42.99
C LYS A 265 18.51 -25.48 -43.49
N ASN A 266 18.60 -25.19 -44.79
CA ASN A 266 19.75 -24.46 -45.34
C ASN A 266 19.89 -23.09 -44.71
N SER A 267 18.76 -22.40 -44.51
CA SER A 267 18.75 -21.06 -43.95
C SER A 267 19.03 -21.11 -42.44
N LEU A 268 18.51 -22.12 -41.74
CA LEU A 268 18.86 -22.38 -40.33
C LEU A 268 20.36 -22.69 -40.16
N CYS A 269 20.94 -23.56 -40.98
CA CYS A 269 22.39 -23.82 -40.98
C CYS A 269 23.19 -22.54 -41.23
N ASN A 270 22.77 -21.74 -42.22
CA ASN A 270 23.44 -20.49 -42.52
C ASN A 270 23.41 -19.53 -41.32
N PHE A 271 22.23 -19.35 -40.71
CA PHE A 271 22.08 -18.55 -39.49
C PHE A 271 23.00 -19.06 -38.37
N CYS A 272 22.94 -20.35 -38.04
CA CYS A 272 23.79 -20.95 -37.02
C CYS A 272 25.28 -20.82 -37.34
N ASN A 273 25.71 -20.86 -38.60
CA ASN A 273 27.12 -20.67 -38.97
C ASN A 273 27.55 -19.21 -38.83
N THR A 274 26.71 -18.26 -39.24
CA THR A 274 27.06 -16.83 -39.24
C THR A 274 26.92 -16.16 -37.88
N THR A 275 26.09 -16.67 -36.99
CA THR A 275 25.89 -16.15 -35.64
C THR A 275 27.03 -16.62 -34.73
N SER A 276 27.49 -15.77 -33.81
CA SER A 276 28.54 -16.17 -32.85
C SER A 276 28.01 -17.20 -31.83
N ALA A 277 28.89 -17.90 -31.12
CA ALA A 277 28.46 -18.88 -30.11
C ALA A 277 27.69 -18.22 -28.96
N ASP A 278 28.19 -17.09 -28.46
CA ASP A 278 27.59 -16.32 -27.37
C ASP A 278 26.20 -15.81 -27.79
N GLU A 279 26.10 -15.21 -28.97
CA GLU A 279 24.84 -14.69 -29.52
C GLU A 279 23.82 -15.80 -29.82
N LEU A 280 24.27 -16.98 -30.27
CA LEU A 280 23.38 -18.11 -30.52
C LEU A 280 22.78 -18.66 -29.22
N GLY A 281 23.57 -18.69 -28.15
CA GLY A 281 23.11 -19.08 -26.82
C GLY A 281 22.02 -18.16 -26.26
N GLU A 282 21.96 -16.90 -26.72
CA GLU A 282 20.91 -15.94 -26.37
C GLU A 282 19.61 -16.12 -27.16
N TYR A 283 19.52 -17.05 -28.11
CA TYR A 283 18.30 -17.27 -28.90
C TYR A 283 17.51 -18.50 -28.46
N ILE A 284 16.19 -18.34 -28.35
CA ILE A 284 15.21 -19.42 -28.30
C ILE A 284 14.64 -19.61 -29.70
N LEU A 285 14.92 -20.76 -30.32
CA LEU A 285 14.36 -21.09 -31.63
C LEU A 285 12.89 -21.50 -31.47
N VAL A 286 11.99 -20.80 -32.14
CA VAL A 286 10.57 -21.16 -32.19
C VAL A 286 10.25 -21.75 -33.55
N MET A 287 9.87 -23.02 -33.56
CA MET A 287 9.41 -23.76 -34.72
C MET A 287 7.94 -23.44 -34.96
N ASP A 288 7.69 -22.31 -35.62
CA ASP A 288 6.38 -21.70 -35.84
C ASP A 288 5.64 -22.21 -37.08
N THR A 289 6.35 -22.90 -37.99
CA THR A 289 5.76 -23.52 -39.17
C THR A 289 5.78 -25.04 -39.06
N ILE A 290 4.72 -25.70 -39.56
CA ILE A 290 4.66 -27.15 -39.72
C ILE A 290 5.59 -27.55 -40.88
N SER A 291 6.89 -27.67 -40.60
CA SER A 291 7.82 -28.37 -41.47
C SER A 291 7.91 -29.82 -40.99
N ALA A 292 7.64 -30.80 -41.85
CA ALA A 292 7.82 -32.20 -41.47
C ALA A 292 9.33 -32.47 -41.30
N TRP A 293 9.77 -32.74 -40.08
CA TRP A 293 11.10 -33.25 -39.77
C TRP A 293 11.05 -34.77 -39.77
N GLY A 294 11.63 -35.39 -40.80
CA GLY A 294 11.74 -36.83 -40.91
C GLY A 294 12.90 -37.43 -40.11
N PRO A 295 12.93 -38.75 -39.91
CA PRO A 295 14.04 -39.44 -39.26
C PRO A 295 15.37 -39.19 -39.99
N GLY A 296 16.39 -38.73 -39.26
CA GLY A 296 17.73 -38.49 -39.80
C GLY A 296 17.95 -37.11 -40.41
N GLU A 297 16.92 -36.27 -40.49
CA GLU A 297 17.03 -34.91 -41.02
C GLU A 297 17.82 -33.95 -40.12
N CYS A 298 18.08 -34.34 -38.87
CA CYS A 298 18.93 -33.61 -37.91
C CYS A 298 20.42 -33.83 -38.15
N LYS A 299 20.77 -34.87 -38.94
CA LYS A 299 22.15 -35.12 -39.42
C LYS A 299 22.44 -34.36 -40.71
N PHE A 300 21.71 -33.28 -40.95
CA PHE A 300 21.94 -32.39 -42.06
C PHE A 300 23.31 -31.72 -41.87
N ASP A 301 24.15 -31.81 -42.90
CA ASP A 301 25.50 -31.24 -42.90
C ASP A 301 25.42 -29.73 -43.13
N CYS A 302 25.71 -28.94 -42.08
CA CYS A 302 25.82 -27.49 -42.17
C CYS A 302 27.25 -27.04 -42.54
N GLY A 303 28.14 -27.97 -42.93
CA GLY A 303 29.53 -27.70 -43.34
C GLY A 303 30.50 -27.72 -42.16
N GLU A 304 30.30 -26.85 -41.16
CA GLU A 304 31.17 -26.77 -39.97
C GLU A 304 30.77 -27.75 -38.87
N ALA A 305 29.48 -28.11 -38.81
CA ALA A 305 28.94 -29.08 -37.87
C ALA A 305 27.64 -29.70 -38.42
N LEU A 306 27.18 -30.77 -37.79
CA LEU A 306 25.85 -31.31 -38.04
C LEU A 306 24.80 -30.42 -37.38
N LEU A 307 23.62 -30.28 -37.99
CA LEU A 307 22.53 -29.45 -37.47
C LEU A 307 22.15 -29.83 -36.02
N GLU A 308 22.21 -31.13 -35.66
CA GLU A 308 22.01 -31.63 -34.29
C GLU A 308 22.95 -31.01 -33.25
N SER A 309 24.15 -30.58 -33.64
CA SER A 309 25.11 -29.97 -32.70
C SER A 309 24.63 -28.64 -32.12
N TYR A 310 23.80 -27.88 -32.86
CA TYR A 310 23.22 -26.63 -32.36
C TYR A 310 22.09 -26.82 -31.35
N PHE A 311 21.67 -28.08 -31.15
CA PHE A 311 20.64 -28.48 -30.19
C PHE A 311 21.21 -29.32 -29.05
N ASN A 312 22.54 -29.44 -28.98
CA ASN A 312 23.23 -30.22 -27.96
C ASN A 312 23.88 -29.28 -26.92
N ALA A 313 23.47 -29.40 -25.65
CA ALA A 313 23.99 -28.60 -24.54
C ALA A 313 25.50 -28.80 -24.29
N SER A 314 26.10 -29.89 -24.80
CA SER A 314 27.55 -30.12 -24.73
C SER A 314 28.32 -29.44 -25.87
N SER A 315 27.64 -28.90 -26.89
CA SER A 315 28.26 -28.15 -27.98
C SER A 315 28.66 -26.75 -27.50
N PRO A 316 29.81 -26.20 -27.90
CA PRO A 316 30.14 -24.81 -27.60
C PRO A 316 29.24 -23.81 -28.36
N LYS A 317 28.48 -24.27 -29.35
CA LYS A 317 27.60 -23.45 -30.20
C LYS A 317 26.23 -24.10 -30.26
N HIS A 318 25.30 -23.64 -29.43
CA HIS A 318 23.93 -24.15 -29.36
C HIS A 318 22.94 -23.01 -29.10
N PHE A 319 21.66 -23.24 -29.40
CA PHE A 319 20.58 -22.34 -28.98
C PHE A 319 20.37 -22.40 -27.46
N GLY A 320 19.84 -21.34 -26.86
CA GLY A 320 19.44 -21.34 -25.44
C GLY A 320 18.27 -22.29 -25.15
N GLY A 321 17.47 -22.61 -26.17
CA GLY A 321 16.39 -23.58 -26.09
C GLY A 321 15.52 -23.61 -27.34
N VAL A 322 14.55 -24.53 -27.38
CA VAL A 322 13.65 -24.71 -28.53
C VAL A 322 12.19 -24.80 -28.11
N ILE A 323 11.32 -24.11 -28.82
CA ILE A 323 9.86 -24.23 -28.66
C ILE A 323 9.27 -24.71 -29.96
N GLU A 324 8.46 -25.75 -29.91
CA GLU A 324 7.74 -26.26 -31.05
C GLU A 324 6.23 -26.10 -30.85
N TYR A 325 5.56 -25.47 -31.82
CA TYR A 325 4.11 -25.24 -31.76
C TYR A 325 3.33 -26.52 -32.06
N ASP A 326 3.86 -27.41 -32.91
CA ASP A 326 3.24 -28.68 -33.27
C ASP A 326 3.67 -29.82 -32.32
N SER A 327 2.87 -30.89 -32.26
CA SER A 327 3.07 -32.06 -31.40
C SER A 327 2.96 -33.40 -32.12
N GLY A 328 3.38 -33.46 -33.39
CA GLY A 328 3.34 -34.68 -34.20
C GLY A 328 4.55 -35.59 -34.03
N VAL A 329 4.53 -36.74 -34.71
CA VAL A 329 5.69 -37.66 -34.82
C VAL A 329 6.78 -37.15 -35.79
N ASN A 330 6.47 -36.13 -36.58
CA ASN A 330 7.40 -35.51 -37.54
C ASN A 330 7.89 -34.16 -37.02
N THR A 331 8.01 -34.00 -35.71
CA THR A 331 8.57 -32.82 -35.06
C THR A 331 10.08 -32.89 -35.01
N MET A 332 10.73 -31.74 -34.88
CA MET A 332 12.18 -31.66 -34.73
C MET A 332 12.60 -32.38 -33.45
N THR A 333 11.91 -32.14 -32.34
CA THR A 333 12.27 -32.72 -31.04
C THR A 333 12.07 -34.23 -30.96
N ALA A 334 11.16 -34.81 -31.75
CA ALA A 334 10.97 -36.27 -31.83
C ALA A 334 12.03 -36.96 -32.72
N ASN A 335 12.68 -36.24 -33.62
CA ASN A 335 13.59 -36.81 -34.62
C ASN A 335 15.07 -36.40 -34.44
N CYS A 336 15.34 -35.41 -33.59
CA CYS A 336 16.67 -34.94 -33.22
C CYS A 336 17.02 -35.32 -31.77
N ASP A 337 18.29 -35.59 -31.48
CA ASP A 337 18.79 -35.74 -30.11
C ASP A 337 19.00 -34.36 -29.48
N VAL A 338 17.92 -33.73 -29.01
CA VAL A 338 17.93 -32.40 -28.40
C VAL A 338 18.22 -32.52 -26.91
N THR A 339 19.37 -31.98 -26.47
CA THR A 339 19.79 -32.00 -25.06
C THR A 339 19.76 -30.61 -24.40
N ILE A 340 19.58 -29.53 -25.17
CA ILE A 340 19.23 -28.22 -24.63
C ILE A 340 17.77 -28.19 -24.13
N PRO A 341 17.34 -27.21 -23.32
CA PRO A 341 15.96 -27.10 -22.89
C PRO A 341 14.99 -26.95 -24.07
N TRP A 342 13.90 -27.73 -24.12
CA TRP A 342 12.91 -27.63 -25.19
C TRP A 342 11.48 -27.99 -24.76
N VAL A 343 10.46 -27.39 -25.40
CA VAL A 343 9.04 -27.75 -25.20
C VAL A 343 8.37 -27.97 -26.55
N SER A 344 7.52 -29.00 -26.67
CA SER A 344 6.77 -29.27 -27.90
C SER A 344 5.25 -29.22 -27.73
N GLY A 345 4.54 -28.92 -28.82
CA GLY A 345 3.08 -28.88 -28.83
C GLY A 345 2.46 -27.80 -27.97
N THR A 346 3.11 -26.66 -27.90
CA THR A 346 2.63 -25.51 -27.13
C THR A 346 1.41 -24.83 -27.77
N GLY A 347 1.13 -25.13 -29.04
CA GLY A 347 0.24 -24.32 -29.87
C GLY A 347 0.87 -22.97 -30.19
N ASP A 348 0.15 -22.12 -30.94
CA ASP A 348 0.62 -20.76 -31.22
C ASP A 348 0.56 -19.91 -29.95
N LEU A 349 1.75 -19.60 -29.42
CA LEU A 349 1.93 -18.78 -28.22
C LEU A 349 1.86 -17.27 -28.52
N GLY A 350 1.72 -16.88 -29.78
CA GLY A 350 1.76 -15.48 -30.22
C GLY A 350 3.12 -14.82 -30.04
N LEU A 351 4.20 -15.61 -29.93
CA LEU A 351 5.55 -15.11 -29.79
C LEU A 351 6.00 -14.44 -31.09
N ARG A 352 6.80 -13.38 -30.98
CA ARG A 352 7.37 -12.68 -32.13
C ARG A 352 8.87 -12.60 -32.00
N ASN A 353 9.54 -12.41 -33.13
CA ASN A 353 10.98 -12.22 -33.16
C ASN A 353 11.41 -11.08 -32.22
N GLY A 354 12.41 -11.34 -31.39
CA GLY A 354 12.90 -10.44 -30.35
C GLY A 354 12.15 -10.50 -29.01
N TYR A 355 11.05 -11.24 -28.88
CA TYR A 355 10.38 -11.43 -27.58
C TYR A 355 11.31 -12.18 -26.63
N CYS A 356 11.31 -11.83 -25.35
CA CYS A 356 12.05 -12.59 -24.36
C CYS A 356 11.26 -13.83 -23.95
N VAL A 357 11.88 -15.01 -23.96
CA VAL A 357 11.24 -16.24 -23.48
C VAL A 357 12.20 -17.06 -22.65
N LYS A 358 11.68 -17.70 -21.59
CA LYS A 358 12.41 -18.69 -20.80
C LYS A 358 11.67 -20.03 -20.79
N ILE A 359 12.39 -21.08 -21.14
CA ILE A 359 12.00 -22.48 -21.01
C ILE A 359 12.48 -22.95 -19.65
N LYS A 360 11.57 -23.45 -18.82
CA LYS A 360 11.90 -24.09 -17.54
C LYS A 360 11.22 -25.44 -17.48
N ASN A 361 12.02 -26.49 -17.64
CA ASN A 361 11.58 -27.86 -17.60
C ASN A 361 12.25 -28.54 -16.43
N LEU A 362 11.47 -28.80 -15.38
CA LEU A 362 11.97 -29.44 -14.16
C LEU A 362 11.53 -30.89 -14.12
N ASN A 363 12.50 -31.78 -13.93
CA ASN A 363 12.22 -33.17 -13.62
C ASN A 363 11.98 -33.29 -12.11
N MET A 364 10.74 -33.10 -11.66
CA MET A 364 10.42 -33.23 -10.25
C MET A 364 10.08 -34.67 -9.87
N SER A 365 10.82 -35.20 -8.91
CA SER A 365 10.61 -36.50 -8.24
C SER A 365 9.26 -36.64 -7.49
N VAL A 366 8.37 -35.65 -7.59
CA VAL A 366 7.10 -35.54 -6.84
C VAL A 366 5.87 -35.63 -7.76
N GLY A 367 6.01 -36.16 -8.99
CA GLY A 367 4.86 -36.61 -9.79
C GLY A 367 4.12 -35.53 -10.58
N CYS A 368 4.79 -34.42 -10.91
CA CYS A 368 4.33 -33.50 -11.94
C CYS A 368 5.52 -33.10 -12.81
N GLU A 369 5.64 -33.70 -13.99
CA GLU A 369 6.46 -33.17 -15.08
C GLU A 369 5.72 -31.91 -15.56
N ILE A 370 6.36 -30.74 -15.43
CA ILE A 370 5.74 -29.49 -15.84
C ILE A 370 6.77 -28.71 -16.63
N HIS A 371 6.38 -28.40 -17.84
CA HIS A 371 7.17 -27.65 -18.81
C HIS A 371 6.60 -26.25 -18.89
N TRP A 372 7.46 -25.24 -18.70
CA TRP A 372 7.05 -23.85 -18.63
C TRP A 372 7.69 -23.10 -19.79
N VAL A 373 6.84 -22.44 -20.58
CA VAL A 373 7.29 -21.39 -21.50
C VAL A 373 6.85 -20.06 -20.90
N MET A 374 7.79 -19.37 -20.28
CA MET A 374 7.58 -18.06 -19.69
C MET A 374 7.81 -17.01 -20.78
N ASN A 375 6.72 -16.44 -21.31
CA ASN A 375 6.83 -15.21 -22.10
C ASN A 375 7.25 -14.10 -21.14
N GLY A 376 8.42 -13.52 -21.42
CA GLY A 376 9.10 -12.61 -20.55
C GLY A 376 9.14 -11.19 -21.09
N THR A 377 9.69 -10.30 -20.29
CA THR A 377 9.97 -8.91 -20.69
C THR A 377 11.47 -8.68 -20.71
N CYS A 378 11.95 -7.68 -21.45
CA CYS A 378 13.34 -7.25 -21.35
C CYS A 378 13.54 -6.45 -20.06
N SER A 379 14.70 -6.57 -19.40
CA SER A 379 14.94 -5.89 -18.12
C SER A 379 14.78 -4.37 -18.23
N ASP A 380 15.18 -3.76 -19.36
CA ASP A 380 15.03 -2.33 -19.66
C ASP A 380 13.57 -1.84 -19.78
N THR A 381 12.62 -2.75 -19.99
CA THR A 381 11.18 -2.43 -20.10
C THR A 381 10.42 -2.55 -18.78
N ILE A 382 11.05 -3.05 -17.72
CA ILE A 382 10.39 -3.22 -16.41
C ILE A 382 9.97 -1.87 -15.86
N ASN A 383 8.71 -1.76 -15.43
CA ASN A 383 8.23 -0.55 -14.81
C ASN A 383 8.83 -0.37 -13.40
N THR A 384 9.78 0.56 -13.30
CA THR A 384 10.43 0.94 -12.05
C THR A 384 9.79 2.14 -11.35
N SER A 385 8.70 2.72 -11.86
CA SER A 385 8.06 3.89 -11.25
C SER A 385 7.24 3.56 -10.00
N CYS A 386 6.74 2.32 -9.91
CA CYS A 386 5.83 1.89 -8.85
C CYS A 386 6.50 1.73 -7.49
N TYR A 387 5.73 2.04 -6.46
CA TYR A 387 5.99 1.73 -5.06
C TYR A 387 4.92 0.78 -4.54
N SER A 388 5.34 -0.11 -3.65
CA SER A 388 4.45 -0.96 -2.86
C SER A 388 4.77 -0.83 -1.36
N VAL A 389 3.85 -1.30 -0.52
CA VAL A 389 4.07 -1.41 0.92
C VAL A 389 5.19 -2.42 1.15
N SER A 390 6.15 -2.12 2.03
CA SER A 390 7.23 -3.04 2.38
C SER A 390 6.89 -3.91 3.58
N ASP A 391 6.60 -5.17 3.32
CA ASP A 391 6.20 -6.20 4.27
C ASP A 391 6.97 -7.52 4.05
N VAL A 392 8.17 -7.44 3.47
CA VAL A 392 8.98 -8.60 3.05
C VAL A 392 9.33 -9.54 4.20
N SER A 393 9.39 -9.03 5.44
CA SER A 393 9.62 -9.84 6.65
C SER A 393 8.58 -10.95 6.85
N ARG A 394 7.37 -10.81 6.28
CA ARG A 394 6.31 -11.85 6.31
C ARG A 394 6.69 -13.10 5.52
N TYR A 395 7.67 -13.01 4.62
CA TYR A 395 8.10 -14.08 3.71
C TYR A 395 9.38 -14.78 4.19
N ASN A 396 9.88 -14.47 5.39
CA ASN A 396 11.10 -15.03 5.98
C ASN A 396 11.14 -16.56 6.02
N SER A 397 10.01 -17.22 6.30
CA SER A 397 9.96 -18.67 6.51
C SER A 397 10.31 -19.51 5.28
N LYS A 398 10.37 -18.88 4.10
CA LYS A 398 10.64 -19.54 2.81
C LYS A 398 12.07 -19.34 2.32
N CYS A 399 12.88 -18.57 3.03
CA CYS A 399 14.20 -18.14 2.59
C CYS A 399 15.27 -18.33 3.67
N PRO A 400 16.55 -18.53 3.27
CA PRO A 400 17.63 -18.73 4.23
C PRO A 400 18.02 -17.45 4.99
N ASN A 401 17.85 -16.29 4.35
CA ASN A 401 18.21 -14.99 4.90
C ASN A 401 16.95 -14.24 5.35
N ASN A 402 17.09 -13.48 6.44
CA ASN A 402 16.04 -12.61 6.96
C ASN A 402 16.34 -11.17 6.56
N ILE A 403 15.57 -10.65 5.62
CA ILE A 403 15.61 -9.25 5.20
C ILE A 403 14.52 -8.48 5.95
N GLN A 404 14.91 -7.31 6.47
CA GLN A 404 14.02 -6.37 7.12
C GLN A 404 13.14 -5.62 6.11
N ASN A 405 12.00 -5.12 6.58
CA ASN A 405 11.15 -4.24 5.77
C ASN A 405 11.91 -2.96 5.38
N GLY A 406 11.61 -2.47 4.20
CA GLY A 406 12.12 -1.23 3.63
C GLY A 406 11.67 0.01 4.41
N PRO A 407 12.40 1.12 4.25
CA PRO A 407 12.26 2.30 5.09
C PRO A 407 10.93 3.00 4.87
N SER A 408 10.36 3.57 5.94
CA SER A 408 9.23 4.50 5.87
C SER A 408 9.63 5.81 5.19
N PHE A 409 8.68 6.70 4.89
CA PHE A 409 9.00 8.04 4.38
C PHE A 409 9.94 8.84 5.30
N PHE A 410 9.76 8.72 6.62
CA PHE A 410 10.61 9.38 7.60
C PHE A 410 12.00 8.76 7.66
N ASP A 411 12.10 7.43 7.60
CA ASP A 411 13.39 6.73 7.48
C ASP A 411 14.16 7.17 6.23
N ARG A 412 13.48 7.32 5.09
CA ARG A 412 14.08 7.80 3.84
C ARG A 412 14.62 9.21 3.96
N LEU A 413 13.88 10.13 4.61
CA LEU A 413 14.37 11.47 4.93
C LEU A 413 15.56 11.45 5.91
N ASP A 414 15.57 10.50 6.83
CA ASP A 414 16.65 10.28 7.79
C ASP A 414 17.84 9.52 7.16
N GLY A 415 17.75 9.11 5.90
CA GLY A 415 18.80 8.33 5.22
C GLY A 415 18.93 6.88 5.71
N ASN A 416 17.96 6.40 6.49
CA ASN A 416 17.90 5.01 6.91
C ASN A 416 17.47 4.13 5.72
N LEU A 417 18.20 3.03 5.51
CA LEU A 417 17.91 2.06 4.45
C LEU A 417 16.96 0.96 4.89
N ASN A 418 16.63 0.84 6.17
CA ASN A 418 15.69 -0.17 6.69
C ASN A 418 14.65 0.50 7.59
N LEU A 419 13.50 -0.14 7.77
CA LEU A 419 12.44 0.36 8.65
C LEU A 419 12.92 0.44 10.10
N SER A 420 12.90 1.62 10.70
CA SER A 420 13.31 1.79 12.10
C SER A 420 12.21 1.46 13.09
N GLU A 421 12.60 0.86 14.21
CA GLU A 421 11.69 0.55 15.33
C GLU A 421 11.01 1.83 15.87
N LYS A 422 11.75 2.95 15.92
CA LYS A 422 11.24 4.28 16.31
C LYS A 422 9.94 4.65 15.59
N TYR A 423 9.90 4.52 14.26
CA TYR A 423 8.72 4.92 13.49
C TYR A 423 7.60 3.89 13.54
N VAL A 424 7.92 2.61 13.67
CA VAL A 424 6.94 1.54 13.92
C VAL A 424 6.25 1.74 15.26
N GLU A 425 7.00 1.96 16.34
CA GLU A 425 6.44 2.22 17.68
C GLU A 425 5.48 3.41 17.67
N HIS A 426 5.86 4.50 17.00
CA HIS A 426 4.98 5.66 16.83
C HIS A 426 3.71 5.31 16.06
N ALA A 427 3.81 4.67 14.89
CA ALA A 427 2.64 4.30 14.11
C ALA A 427 1.70 3.34 14.86
N THR A 428 2.26 2.35 15.56
CA THR A 428 1.50 1.41 16.39
C THR A 428 0.82 2.11 17.56
N GLN A 429 1.53 3.01 18.26
CA GLN A 429 0.98 3.74 19.40
C GLN A 429 -0.23 4.60 19.03
N TYR A 430 -0.17 5.30 17.89
CA TYR A 430 -1.22 6.26 17.50
C TYR A 430 -2.29 5.66 16.60
N PHE A 431 -1.96 4.65 15.79
CA PHE A 431 -2.83 4.13 14.73
C PHE A 431 -2.97 2.60 14.72
N ASN A 432 -2.23 1.87 15.55
CA ASN A 432 -2.17 0.41 15.51
C ASN A 432 -1.80 -0.11 14.11
N GLU A 433 -0.81 0.52 13.49
CA GLU A 433 -0.28 0.20 12.16
C GLU A 433 1.22 -0.06 12.23
N GLU A 434 1.67 -1.15 11.62
CA GLU A 434 3.08 -1.57 11.56
C GLU A 434 3.64 -1.52 10.13
N ASP A 435 2.77 -1.59 9.12
CA ASP A 435 3.13 -1.61 7.70
C ASP A 435 3.28 -0.18 7.14
N ILE A 436 4.29 0.53 7.63
CA ILE A 436 4.58 1.93 7.23
C ILE A 436 5.77 2.05 6.25
N GLY A 437 6.48 0.96 6.00
CA GLY A 437 7.58 0.90 5.05
C GLY A 437 7.08 0.95 3.61
N ILE A 438 7.88 1.52 2.72
CA ILE A 438 7.65 1.47 1.27
C ILE A 438 8.89 0.94 0.55
N GLU A 439 8.69 0.35 -0.61
CA GLU A 439 9.77 -0.15 -1.48
C GLU A 439 9.41 0.06 -2.95
N SER A 440 10.43 0.16 -3.80
CA SER A 440 10.29 0.32 -5.25
C SER A 440 11.40 -0.43 -5.98
N PHE A 441 11.29 -0.60 -7.31
CA PHE A 441 12.42 -1.06 -8.11
C PHE A 441 13.33 0.09 -8.54
N VAL A 442 14.64 -0.13 -8.45
CA VAL A 442 15.69 0.69 -9.06
C VAL A 442 15.67 0.47 -10.56
N ASN A 443 16.06 1.51 -11.30
CA ASN A 443 16.30 1.45 -12.73
C ASN A 443 17.81 1.51 -12.98
N PRO A 444 18.49 0.36 -13.12
CA PRO A 444 19.94 0.34 -13.30
C PRO A 444 20.39 1.02 -14.60
N PHE A 445 19.59 0.94 -15.67
CA PHE A 445 19.88 1.63 -16.94
C PHE A 445 19.93 3.15 -16.78
N LYS A 446 18.98 3.71 -16.02
CA LYS A 446 19.00 5.14 -15.67
C LYS A 446 20.24 5.45 -14.83
N LEU A 447 20.56 4.60 -13.84
CA LEU A 447 21.76 4.81 -13.01
C LEU A 447 23.03 4.79 -13.83
N GLU A 448 23.20 3.81 -14.71
CA GLU A 448 24.37 3.67 -15.58
C GLU A 448 24.53 4.90 -16.49
N TYR A 449 23.44 5.37 -17.10
CA TYR A 449 23.45 6.60 -17.89
C TYR A 449 23.98 7.80 -17.10
N TYR A 450 23.49 8.02 -15.88
CA TYR A 450 23.93 9.15 -15.05
C TYR A 450 25.33 8.92 -14.43
N ALA A 451 25.74 7.67 -14.19
CA ALA A 451 27.07 7.34 -13.68
C ALA A 451 28.21 7.76 -14.62
N GLN A 452 27.92 7.98 -15.91
CA GLN A 452 28.88 8.56 -16.86
C GLN A 452 29.22 10.03 -16.57
N TYR A 453 28.33 10.76 -15.88
CA TYR A 453 28.45 12.19 -15.62
C TYR A 453 28.63 12.52 -14.13
N TYR A 454 28.17 11.63 -13.26
CA TYR A 454 28.13 11.81 -11.81
C TYR A 454 28.77 10.62 -11.11
N ASN A 455 29.31 10.82 -9.91
CA ASN A 455 29.96 9.76 -9.13
C ASN A 455 28.91 8.86 -8.45
N ILE A 456 28.19 8.08 -9.25
CA ILE A 456 27.17 7.13 -8.80
C ILE A 456 27.76 5.72 -8.83
N THR A 457 27.70 5.04 -7.68
CA THR A 457 28.13 3.64 -7.58
C THR A 457 27.04 2.73 -8.15
N LEU A 458 27.42 1.83 -9.05
CA LEU A 458 26.54 0.79 -9.60
C LEU A 458 26.81 -0.54 -8.92
N TYR A 459 25.75 -1.30 -8.68
CA TYR A 459 25.80 -2.65 -8.11
C TYR A 459 25.13 -3.64 -9.08
N PRO A 460 25.88 -4.21 -10.04
CA PRO A 460 25.30 -5.07 -11.08
C PRO A 460 24.66 -6.35 -10.52
N ASP A 461 25.26 -6.92 -9.46
CA ASP A 461 24.76 -8.16 -8.85
C ASP A 461 23.68 -7.93 -7.78
N ALA A 462 23.31 -6.66 -7.51
CA ALA A 462 22.37 -6.32 -6.45
C ALA A 462 20.91 -6.53 -6.88
N THR A 463 20.07 -6.86 -5.91
CA THR A 463 18.62 -6.88 -6.10
C THR A 463 18.11 -5.52 -6.57
N TRP A 464 17.13 -5.50 -7.45
CA TRP A 464 16.51 -4.26 -7.93
C TRP A 464 15.64 -3.56 -6.89
N VAL A 465 15.43 -4.15 -5.72
CA VAL A 465 14.66 -3.53 -4.63
C VAL A 465 15.45 -2.35 -4.05
N ASP A 466 14.89 -1.15 -4.12
CA ASP A 466 15.60 0.12 -3.91
C ASP A 466 16.46 0.19 -2.65
N TYR A 467 15.86 -0.02 -1.49
CA TYR A 467 16.56 0.12 -0.22
C TYR A 467 17.66 -0.93 -0.02
N LEU A 468 17.56 -2.08 -0.70
CA LEU A 468 18.55 -3.15 -0.67
C LEU A 468 19.63 -2.98 -1.74
N TYR A 469 19.27 -2.41 -2.89
CA TYR A 469 20.21 -2.05 -3.95
C TYR A 469 21.29 -1.12 -3.40
N TRP A 470 20.89 -0.09 -2.65
CA TRP A 470 21.81 0.84 -2.01
C TRP A 470 22.65 0.22 -0.88
N GLN A 471 22.26 -0.95 -0.37
CA GLN A 471 23.03 -1.76 0.58
C GLN A 471 23.94 -2.78 -0.12
N ASN A 472 23.96 -2.83 -1.47
CA ASN A 472 24.64 -3.84 -2.26
C ASN A 472 24.26 -5.28 -1.86
N VAL A 473 22.98 -5.50 -1.58
CA VAL A 473 22.47 -6.84 -1.26
C VAL A 473 22.26 -7.60 -2.56
N SER A 474 22.93 -8.74 -2.70
CA SER A 474 22.85 -9.58 -3.90
C SER A 474 21.42 -10.07 -4.17
N GLY A 475 21.02 -10.01 -5.44
CA GLY A 475 19.79 -10.63 -5.93
C GLY A 475 20.05 -11.96 -6.62
N CYS A 476 18.98 -12.59 -7.09
CA CYS A 476 18.99 -13.76 -7.94
C CYS A 476 18.16 -13.44 -9.17
N ASP A 477 18.59 -13.89 -10.34
CA ASP A 477 17.91 -13.55 -11.58
C ASP A 477 16.49 -14.11 -11.61
N VAL A 478 15.57 -13.22 -11.93
CA VAL A 478 14.16 -13.54 -12.08
C VAL A 478 13.98 -14.27 -13.41
N TYR A 479 13.28 -15.40 -13.33
CA TYR A 479 12.96 -16.16 -14.52
C TYR A 479 11.94 -15.43 -15.38
N GLY A 480 12.12 -15.50 -16.70
CA GLY A 480 11.26 -14.80 -17.66
C GLY A 480 11.52 -13.30 -17.75
N VAL A 481 12.72 -12.83 -17.38
CA VAL A 481 13.21 -11.51 -17.80
C VAL A 481 14.54 -11.70 -18.53
N CYS A 482 14.68 -11.07 -19.69
CA CYS A 482 15.92 -11.13 -20.46
C CYS A 482 16.86 -10.03 -20.01
N GLU A 483 18.12 -10.40 -19.89
CA GLU A 483 19.23 -9.50 -19.70
C GLU A 483 19.39 -8.56 -20.91
N VAL A 484 19.67 -7.29 -20.63
CA VAL A 484 19.98 -6.26 -21.63
C VAL A 484 21.22 -5.53 -21.13
N ASP A 485 22.23 -5.36 -21.98
CA ASP A 485 23.50 -4.69 -21.66
C ASP A 485 24.21 -5.24 -20.40
N ASN A 486 24.16 -6.56 -20.20
CA ASN A 486 24.65 -7.26 -19.02
C ASN A 486 23.94 -6.88 -17.69
N ILE A 487 22.71 -6.40 -17.77
CA ILE A 487 21.87 -6.05 -16.62
C ILE A 487 20.66 -6.98 -16.59
N SER A 488 20.69 -7.94 -15.67
CA SER A 488 19.58 -8.84 -15.37
C SER A 488 18.62 -8.23 -14.34
N PHE A 489 17.36 -8.66 -14.36
CA PHE A 489 16.40 -8.30 -13.32
C PHE A 489 16.52 -9.28 -12.16
N SER A 490 17.10 -8.82 -11.05
CA SER A 490 17.42 -9.68 -9.92
C SER A 490 16.60 -9.30 -8.69
N LEU A 491 16.09 -10.30 -7.97
CA LEU A 491 15.35 -10.14 -6.73
C LEU A 491 15.94 -11.02 -5.62
N THR A 492 15.81 -10.61 -4.37
CA THR A 492 16.12 -11.51 -3.26
C THR A 492 15.03 -12.57 -3.11
N CYS A 493 15.37 -13.73 -2.53
CA CYS A 493 14.42 -14.83 -2.32
C CYS A 493 13.06 -14.39 -1.75
N GLN A 494 13.05 -13.52 -0.73
CA GLN A 494 11.80 -13.07 -0.11
C GLN A 494 10.98 -12.16 -1.03
N HIS A 495 11.65 -11.29 -1.80
CA HIS A 495 10.98 -10.42 -2.77
C HIS A 495 10.45 -11.22 -3.95
N SER A 496 11.17 -12.25 -4.38
CA SER A 496 10.65 -13.24 -5.33
C SER A 496 9.32 -13.78 -4.79
N TYR A 497 9.29 -14.34 -3.56
CA TYR A 497 8.05 -14.83 -2.94
C TYR A 497 6.93 -13.80 -2.79
N LYS A 498 7.28 -12.55 -2.44
CA LYS A 498 6.33 -11.46 -2.31
C LYS A 498 5.65 -11.12 -3.64
N TYR A 499 6.43 -11.03 -4.71
CA TYR A 499 5.95 -10.60 -6.02
C TYR A 499 5.41 -11.74 -6.89
N GLY A 500 5.48 -13.00 -6.44
CA GLY A 500 4.98 -14.12 -7.24
C GLY A 500 5.88 -14.46 -8.43
N LEU A 501 7.16 -14.06 -8.40
CA LEU A 501 8.15 -14.33 -9.44
C LEU A 501 9.10 -15.47 -9.06
N ASP A 502 9.27 -16.43 -9.96
CA ASP A 502 10.34 -17.41 -9.82
C ASP A 502 11.70 -16.77 -10.05
N SER A 503 12.71 -17.20 -9.30
CA SER A 503 14.11 -16.77 -9.47
C SER A 503 15.05 -17.94 -9.14
N GLU A 504 16.35 -17.78 -9.41
CA GLU A 504 17.35 -18.81 -9.11
C GLU A 504 17.40 -19.23 -7.63
N CYS A 505 17.05 -18.33 -6.71
CA CYS A 505 17.02 -18.64 -5.27
C CYS A 505 15.61 -18.84 -4.70
N ALA A 506 14.56 -18.75 -5.50
CA ALA A 506 13.19 -18.99 -5.06
C ALA A 506 12.35 -19.64 -6.16
N GLU A 507 11.97 -20.89 -5.92
CA GLU A 507 11.03 -21.63 -6.76
C GLU A 507 9.64 -21.55 -6.15
N MET A 508 8.74 -20.81 -6.80
CA MET A 508 7.33 -20.69 -6.43
C MET A 508 6.41 -21.57 -7.24
N LEU A 509 6.79 -21.90 -8.47
CA LEU A 509 5.99 -22.74 -9.35
C LEU A 509 6.16 -24.22 -9.01
N LYS A 510 5.59 -24.62 -7.87
CA LYS A 510 5.38 -26.02 -7.53
C LYS A 510 3.95 -26.40 -7.93
N CYS A 511 3.82 -26.94 -9.13
CA CYS A 511 2.66 -27.66 -9.62
C CYS A 511 1.38 -26.84 -9.97
N PRO A 512 0.78 -27.08 -11.16
CA PRO A 512 -0.49 -26.47 -11.59
C PRO A 512 -1.68 -26.84 -10.67
N ASN A 513 -1.50 -27.81 -9.77
CA ASN A 513 -2.47 -28.16 -8.75
C ASN A 513 -2.49 -27.22 -7.55
N CYS A 514 -1.73 -26.13 -7.49
CA CYS A 514 -1.88 -25.21 -6.37
C CYS A 514 -3.28 -24.59 -6.28
N PRO A 515 -3.78 -24.34 -5.05
CA PRO A 515 -4.95 -23.52 -4.84
C PRO A 515 -4.78 -22.19 -5.58
N LYS A 516 -5.77 -21.75 -6.34
CA LYS A 516 -5.79 -20.42 -6.98
C LYS A 516 -7.06 -19.65 -6.64
N TYR A 517 -8.21 -20.32 -6.71
CA TYR A 517 -9.49 -19.71 -6.38
C TYR A 517 -9.95 -20.22 -5.03
N VAL A 518 -9.69 -19.42 -4.00
CA VAL A 518 -10.23 -19.62 -2.66
C VAL A 518 -11.41 -18.70 -2.51
N SER A 519 -12.57 -19.22 -2.13
CA SER A 519 -13.78 -18.46 -1.88
C SER A 519 -14.33 -18.82 -0.51
N LEU A 520 -14.25 -17.87 0.43
CA LEU A 520 -14.86 -17.99 1.74
C LEU A 520 -16.19 -17.23 1.75
N THR A 521 -17.27 -17.93 2.10
CA THR A 521 -18.60 -17.35 2.22
C THR A 521 -19.19 -17.65 3.58
N ASN A 522 -20.13 -16.83 4.04
CA ASN A 522 -20.85 -17.06 5.27
C ASN A 522 -22.35 -16.81 5.12
N CYS A 523 -23.14 -17.61 5.83
CA CYS A 523 -24.60 -17.53 5.83
C CYS A 523 -25.15 -17.89 7.22
N LYS A 524 -26.40 -17.52 7.50
CA LYS A 524 -27.07 -17.81 8.77
C LYS A 524 -28.11 -18.92 8.61
N PHE A 525 -28.28 -19.74 9.65
CA PHE A 525 -29.34 -20.74 9.74
C PHE A 525 -29.79 -20.90 11.21
N ASN A 526 -30.86 -21.67 11.46
CA ASN A 526 -31.42 -21.89 12.80
C ASN A 526 -31.63 -20.59 13.62
N CYS A 527 -32.14 -19.54 12.96
CA CYS A 527 -32.32 -18.24 13.61
C CYS A 527 -33.54 -18.23 14.53
N GLY A 528 -33.31 -18.32 15.84
CA GLY A 528 -34.29 -18.07 16.90
C GLY A 528 -34.59 -16.57 17.10
N PHE A 529 -35.09 -16.16 18.26
CA PHE A 529 -35.41 -14.73 18.50
C PHE A 529 -34.14 -13.85 18.58
N ALA A 530 -33.15 -14.24 19.39
CA ALA A 530 -31.92 -13.47 19.64
C ALA A 530 -30.65 -14.09 19.03
N LEU A 531 -30.67 -15.39 18.75
CA LEU A 531 -29.50 -16.17 18.32
C LEU A 531 -29.71 -16.75 16.92
N CYS A 532 -28.62 -16.91 16.19
CA CYS A 532 -28.54 -17.66 14.94
C CYS A 532 -27.27 -18.51 14.95
N ASP A 533 -27.28 -19.60 14.20
CA ASP A 533 -26.06 -20.30 13.83
C ASP A 533 -25.50 -19.68 12.55
N VAL A 534 -24.18 -19.62 12.42
CA VAL A 534 -23.48 -19.08 11.24
C VAL A 534 -22.63 -20.18 10.64
N LYS A 535 -22.85 -20.46 9.35
CA LYS A 535 -22.05 -21.39 8.57
C LYS A 535 -21.02 -20.61 7.77
N PHE A 536 -19.78 -21.11 7.77
CA PHE A 536 -18.72 -20.68 6.87
C PHE A 536 -18.45 -21.80 5.87
N ASP A 537 -18.59 -21.49 4.59
CA ASP A 537 -18.31 -22.40 3.49
C ASP A 537 -17.08 -21.91 2.72
N LEU A 538 -16.06 -22.75 2.66
CA LEU A 538 -14.82 -22.53 1.94
C LEU A 538 -14.77 -23.43 0.72
N THR A 539 -14.61 -22.81 -0.45
CA THR A 539 -14.37 -23.52 -1.71
C THR A 539 -12.97 -23.23 -2.21
N ILE A 540 -12.26 -24.28 -2.61
CA ILE A 540 -10.89 -24.24 -3.10
C ILE A 540 -10.86 -24.89 -4.47
N ARG A 541 -10.38 -24.14 -5.46
CA ARG A 541 -10.12 -24.64 -6.81
C ARG A 541 -8.69 -24.35 -7.21
N ASN A 542 -8.11 -25.27 -7.99
CA ASN A 542 -6.78 -25.13 -8.55
C ASN A 542 -6.77 -24.09 -9.69
N THR A 543 -5.63 -23.97 -10.37
CA THR A 543 -5.45 -23.02 -11.48
C THR A 543 -6.36 -23.28 -12.68
N THR A 544 -6.75 -24.54 -12.94
CA THR A 544 -7.68 -24.95 -14.02
C THR A 544 -9.15 -24.74 -13.66
N GLY A 545 -9.45 -24.39 -12.41
CA GLY A 545 -10.82 -24.18 -11.91
C GLY A 545 -11.48 -25.44 -11.35
N ASP A 546 -10.75 -26.56 -11.29
CA ASP A 546 -11.20 -27.81 -10.70
C ASP A 546 -11.12 -27.76 -9.19
N PHE A 547 -12.04 -28.46 -8.51
CA PHE A 547 -12.02 -28.55 -7.06
C PHE A 547 -10.79 -29.31 -6.57
N MET A 548 -10.05 -28.72 -5.64
CA MET A 548 -8.77 -29.25 -5.17
C MET A 548 -8.85 -29.58 -3.68
N ASN A 549 -8.42 -30.79 -3.31
CA ASN A 549 -8.28 -31.16 -1.91
C ASN A 549 -6.90 -30.77 -1.41
N LEU A 550 -6.86 -30.19 -0.22
CA LEU A 550 -5.61 -29.87 0.45
C LEU A 550 -5.00 -31.08 1.16
N SER A 551 -3.68 -31.12 1.27
CA SER A 551 -2.92 -32.03 2.13
C SER A 551 -3.16 -31.72 3.62
N SER A 552 -3.40 -30.45 3.96
CA SER A 552 -3.67 -29.97 5.31
C SER A 552 -5.10 -29.43 5.47
N THR A 553 -5.66 -29.46 6.68
CA THR A 553 -6.98 -28.87 6.94
C THR A 553 -6.88 -27.34 7.04
N PRO A 554 -7.68 -26.58 6.28
CA PRO A 554 -7.59 -25.14 6.28
C PRO A 554 -8.05 -24.55 7.62
N ARG A 555 -7.40 -23.46 8.03
CA ARG A 555 -7.68 -22.76 9.29
C ARG A 555 -8.59 -21.56 9.03
N LEU A 556 -9.56 -21.35 9.91
CA LEU A 556 -10.52 -20.24 9.89
C LEU A 556 -10.39 -19.45 11.20
N THR A 557 -9.99 -18.19 11.10
CA THR A 557 -9.98 -17.22 12.20
C THR A 557 -11.25 -16.38 12.16
N ILE A 558 -12.05 -16.47 13.22
CA ILE A 558 -13.34 -15.79 13.34
C ILE A 558 -13.18 -14.59 14.27
N GLN A 559 -13.42 -13.39 13.73
CA GLN A 559 -13.42 -12.12 14.46
C GLN A 559 -14.85 -11.70 14.83
N ARG A 560 -15.08 -11.37 16.11
CA ARG A 560 -16.38 -10.89 16.63
C ARG A 560 -16.19 -9.62 17.48
N ILE A 561 -16.96 -8.57 17.23
CA ILE A 561 -16.96 -7.38 18.10
C ILE A 561 -17.95 -7.55 19.25
N VAL A 562 -17.40 -7.69 20.46
CA VAL A 562 -18.13 -7.79 21.72
C VAL A 562 -17.85 -6.54 22.56
N PHE A 563 -18.84 -5.64 22.64
CA PHE A 563 -18.75 -4.37 23.37
C PHE A 563 -17.57 -3.48 22.94
N GLY A 564 -17.31 -3.39 21.62
CA GLY A 564 -16.21 -2.62 21.06
C GLY A 564 -14.86 -3.34 21.07
N VAL A 565 -14.77 -4.52 21.70
CA VAL A 565 -13.56 -5.36 21.69
C VAL A 565 -13.66 -6.45 20.64
N THR A 566 -12.65 -6.58 19.78
CA THR A 566 -12.55 -7.69 18.82
C THR A 566 -12.05 -8.94 19.52
N ILE A 567 -12.83 -10.02 19.46
CA ILE A 567 -12.47 -11.35 19.95
C ILE A 567 -12.18 -12.23 18.75
N GLU A 568 -11.03 -12.88 18.74
CA GLU A 568 -10.59 -13.78 17.68
C GLU A 568 -10.57 -15.24 18.16
N ASN A 569 -10.97 -16.16 17.30
CA ASN A 569 -10.85 -17.59 17.56
C ASN A 569 -10.48 -18.33 16.27
N THR A 570 -9.46 -19.18 16.32
CA THR A 570 -8.98 -19.94 15.16
C THR A 570 -9.38 -21.40 15.28
N VAL A 571 -10.06 -21.90 14.26
CA VAL A 571 -10.61 -23.27 14.21
C VAL A 571 -10.22 -23.96 12.91
N ASN A 572 -10.16 -25.29 12.92
CA ASN A 572 -9.96 -26.07 11.70
C ASN A 572 -11.32 -26.33 11.03
N MET A 573 -11.37 -26.21 9.70
CA MET A 573 -12.60 -26.49 8.95
C MET A 573 -12.75 -27.99 8.64
N THR A 574 -14.00 -28.46 8.57
CA THR A 574 -14.33 -29.85 8.26
C THR A 574 -14.51 -30.02 6.76
N ARG A 575 -13.86 -31.01 6.15
CA ARG A 575 -14.01 -31.30 4.72
C ARG A 575 -15.37 -31.95 4.46
N ILE A 576 -16.12 -31.40 3.50
CA ILE A 576 -17.45 -31.89 3.10
C ILE A 576 -17.51 -32.42 1.66
N GLY A 577 -16.45 -32.17 0.87
CA GLY A 577 -16.37 -32.65 -0.51
C GLY A 577 -15.00 -32.38 -1.11
N ALA A 578 -14.86 -32.65 -2.41
CA ALA A 578 -13.68 -32.25 -3.15
C ALA A 578 -13.53 -30.72 -3.10
N GLY A 579 -12.43 -30.21 -2.54
CA GLY A 579 -12.17 -28.78 -2.40
C GLY A 579 -13.25 -27.96 -1.69
N ARG A 580 -14.04 -28.60 -0.83
CA ARG A 580 -15.09 -27.92 -0.05
C ARG A 580 -14.94 -28.24 1.42
N TYR A 581 -14.91 -27.19 2.22
CA TYR A 581 -14.75 -27.25 3.67
C TYR A 581 -15.81 -26.37 4.32
N GLU A 582 -16.28 -26.76 5.50
CA GLU A 582 -17.24 -25.98 6.27
C GLU A 582 -16.89 -25.86 7.76
N TYR A 583 -17.39 -24.80 8.39
CA TYR A 583 -17.40 -24.68 9.84
C TYR A 583 -18.71 -24.03 10.31
N ASN A 584 -19.35 -24.64 11.30
CA ASN A 584 -20.61 -24.16 11.88
C ASN A 584 -20.34 -23.54 13.26
N LEU A 585 -20.61 -22.24 13.38
CA LEU A 585 -20.54 -21.50 14.63
C LEU A 585 -21.95 -21.35 15.23
N SER A 586 -22.21 -22.01 16.34
CA SER A 586 -23.53 -21.99 16.97
C SER A 586 -23.75 -20.80 17.92
N ASN A 587 -25.02 -20.45 18.13
CA ASN A 587 -25.47 -19.51 19.17
C ASN A 587 -24.84 -18.11 19.09
N VAL A 588 -24.78 -17.51 17.90
CA VAL A 588 -24.29 -16.16 17.70
C VAL A 588 -25.41 -15.13 17.85
N LEU A 589 -25.19 -14.10 18.66
CA LEU A 589 -26.14 -12.98 18.80
C LEU A 589 -26.33 -12.27 17.46
N LYS A 590 -27.58 -12.12 17.03
CA LYS A 590 -27.97 -11.47 15.77
C LYS A 590 -27.43 -10.04 15.59
N SER A 591 -27.29 -9.32 16.70
CA SER A 591 -26.80 -7.94 16.72
C SER A 591 -25.29 -7.81 16.59
N ARG A 592 -24.54 -8.92 16.72
CA ARG A 592 -23.07 -8.92 16.61
C ARG A 592 -22.66 -8.90 15.14
N HIS A 593 -21.55 -8.22 14.88
CA HIS A 593 -20.85 -8.33 13.61
C HIS A 593 -19.86 -9.49 13.67
N ILE A 594 -19.68 -10.15 12.52
CA ILE A 594 -18.79 -11.27 12.37
C ILE A 594 -18.01 -11.15 11.07
N ARG A 595 -16.75 -11.61 11.10
CA ARG A 595 -15.88 -11.79 9.93
C ARG A 595 -15.10 -13.08 10.10
N GLY A 596 -15.01 -13.86 9.03
CA GLY A 596 -14.09 -15.00 8.94
C GLY A 596 -12.92 -14.62 8.04
N ASN A 597 -11.71 -14.93 8.48
CA ASN A 597 -10.49 -14.91 7.68
C ASN A 597 -10.00 -16.36 7.60
N THR A 598 -9.67 -16.84 6.41
CA THR A 598 -9.11 -18.18 6.24
C THR A 598 -7.75 -18.10 5.57
N THR A 599 -6.85 -18.96 6.03
CA THR A 599 -5.52 -19.15 5.45
C THR A 599 -5.47 -20.57 4.91
N VAL A 600 -5.27 -20.68 3.60
CA VAL A 600 -5.13 -21.96 2.87
C VAL A 600 -3.64 -22.21 2.67
N ILE A 601 -3.17 -23.35 3.18
CA ILE A 601 -1.79 -23.80 3.08
C ILE A 601 -1.79 -25.17 2.41
N GLU A 602 -1.13 -25.25 1.27
CA GLU A 602 -0.82 -26.50 0.58
C GLU A 602 0.68 -26.63 0.45
N ASP A 603 1.23 -27.82 0.69
CA ASP A 603 2.67 -28.04 0.65
C ASP A 603 3.22 -27.70 -0.74
N GLY A 604 4.18 -26.78 -0.77
CA GLY A 604 4.79 -26.28 -1.99
C GLY A 604 4.05 -25.12 -2.65
N CYS A 605 2.83 -24.77 -2.25
CA CYS A 605 2.07 -23.69 -2.86
C CYS A 605 2.20 -22.35 -2.12
N PRO A 606 1.90 -21.21 -2.80
CA PRO A 606 1.67 -19.94 -2.12
C PRO A 606 0.56 -20.06 -1.07
N ILE A 607 0.71 -19.35 0.04
CA ILE A 607 -0.33 -19.24 1.06
C ILE A 607 -1.40 -18.30 0.50
N ILE A 608 -2.66 -18.75 0.48
CA ILE A 608 -3.78 -17.93 0.01
C ILE A 608 -4.67 -17.57 1.19
N GLU A 609 -4.91 -16.26 1.33
CA GLU A 609 -5.83 -15.73 2.33
C GLU A 609 -7.12 -15.25 1.67
N ASN A 610 -8.24 -15.49 2.33
CA ASN A 610 -9.53 -14.93 1.93
C ASN A 610 -10.30 -14.51 3.18
N SER A 611 -11.07 -13.43 3.09
CA SER A 611 -11.91 -12.96 4.18
C SER A 611 -13.32 -12.60 3.74
N THR A 612 -14.28 -12.86 4.61
CA THR A 612 -15.65 -12.35 4.44
C THR A 612 -15.72 -10.87 4.84
N THR A 613 -16.67 -10.12 4.31
CA THR A 613 -16.95 -8.77 4.80
C THR A 613 -17.44 -8.77 6.25
N TYR A 614 -17.15 -7.68 6.96
CA TYR A 614 -17.62 -7.47 8.32
C TYR A 614 -19.12 -7.14 8.35
N VAL A 615 -19.97 -8.10 8.75
CA VAL A 615 -21.44 -7.96 8.60
C VAL A 615 -22.15 -8.40 9.89
N ARG A 616 -23.26 -7.72 10.24
CA ARG A 616 -24.14 -8.16 11.32
C ARG A 616 -24.74 -9.53 11.00
N VAL A 617 -24.75 -10.45 11.95
CA VAL A 617 -25.31 -11.80 11.75
C VAL A 617 -26.73 -11.77 11.20
N TRP A 618 -27.56 -10.81 11.65
CA TRP A 618 -28.91 -10.64 11.12
C TRP A 618 -28.97 -10.29 9.62
N ASN A 619 -27.94 -9.65 9.08
CA ASN A 619 -27.88 -9.21 7.70
C ASN A 619 -27.26 -10.26 6.76
N LEU A 620 -26.74 -11.37 7.29
CA LEU A 620 -26.27 -12.48 6.47
C LEU A 620 -27.45 -13.10 5.70
N SER A 621 -27.18 -13.61 4.50
CA SER A 621 -28.14 -14.42 3.75
C SER A 621 -28.45 -15.72 4.51
N SER A 622 -29.65 -16.26 4.31
CA SER A 622 -29.96 -17.61 4.81
C SER A 622 -29.11 -18.64 4.07
N CYS A 623 -28.62 -19.65 4.78
CA CYS A 623 -27.92 -20.75 4.14
C CYS A 623 -28.85 -21.52 3.19
N PRO A 624 -28.34 -21.95 2.03
CA PRO A 624 -29.10 -22.74 1.07
C PRO A 624 -29.49 -24.13 1.59
#